data_AF-W1XSA8-F1
#
_entry.id   AF-W1XSA8-F1
#
_cell.length_a   1.000
_cell.length_b   1.000
_cell.length_c   1.000
_cell.angle_alpha   90.00
_cell.angle_beta   90.00
_cell.angle_gamma   90.00
#
_symmetry.space_group_name_H-M   'P 1'
#
loop_
_entity.id
_entity.type
_entity.pdbx_description
1 polymer ?
#
loop_
_entity_poly.entity_id
_entity_poly.type
_entity_poly.pdbx_seq_one_letter_code
_entity_poly.pdbx_strand_id
1 'polypeptide(L)'
;LDQIISALLSMIDVNATASMTNTIITDIRLPRLIYSVLTGIGLSLVGLLMQTVTRNALADPYVLGVSSGASTGAVFAIIMGGLPFLGQYNTPIFAALGAALSIILVLLCVGKSNSP
;
A
#
# COMPACT_ATOMS: atom_id res chain seq x y z
N LEU A 1 -3.67 25.92 -10.37
CA LEU A 1 -2.58 25.19 -11.08
C LEU A 1 -1.26 25.94 -10.94
N ASP A 2 -1.29 27.26 -11.11
CA ASP A 2 -0.12 28.15 -10.99
C ASP A 2 0.61 28.05 -9.65
N GLN A 3 -0.13 27.82 -8.55
CA GLN A 3 0.44 27.64 -7.22
C GLN A 3 1.20 26.32 -7.05
N ILE A 4 0.82 25.28 -7.79
CA ILE A 4 1.51 23.97 -7.80
C ILE A 4 2.74 24.06 -8.71
N ILE A 5 2.60 24.75 -9.85
CA ILE A 5 3.71 24.97 -10.79
C ILE A 5 4.81 25.83 -10.14
N SER A 6 4.43 26.89 -9.42
CA SER A 6 5.39 27.71 -8.67
C SER A 6 6.02 26.97 -7.49
N ALA A 7 5.27 26.10 -6.78
CA ALA A 7 5.84 25.21 -5.76
C ALA A 7 6.84 24.20 -6.34
N LEU A 8 6.54 23.58 -7.49
CA LEU A 8 7.48 22.65 -8.15
C LEU A 8 8.71 23.36 -8.73
N LEU A 9 8.54 24.55 -9.32
CA LEU A 9 9.68 25.36 -9.80
C LEU A 9 10.57 25.82 -8.65
N SER A 10 10.01 26.11 -7.48
CA SER A 10 10.79 26.48 -6.30
C SER A 10 11.58 25.31 -5.68
N MET A 11 11.26 24.05 -6.00
CA MET A 11 12.13 22.92 -5.62
C MET A 11 13.42 22.88 -6.45
N ILE A 12 13.42 23.49 -7.64
CA ILE A 12 14.60 23.60 -8.51
C ILE A 12 15.44 24.83 -8.15
N ASP A 13 14.83 25.87 -7.59
CA ASP A 13 15.48 27.14 -7.29
C ASP A 13 15.95 27.21 -5.82
N VAL A 14 17.27 27.12 -5.64
CA VAL A 14 17.94 27.05 -4.32
C VAL A 14 17.74 28.32 -3.47
N ASN A 15 17.24 29.43 -4.04
CA ASN A 15 17.16 30.74 -3.38
C ASN A 15 15.72 31.21 -3.08
N ALA A 16 14.71 30.35 -3.24
CA ALA A 16 13.31 30.72 -3.05
C ALA A 16 12.93 30.83 -1.55
N THR A 17 12.42 31.99 -1.12
CA THR A 17 11.87 32.18 0.23
C THR A 17 10.61 31.32 0.40
N ALA A 18 10.72 30.26 1.21
CA ALA A 18 9.65 29.28 1.42
C ALA A 18 8.44 29.91 2.13
N SER A 19 7.37 30.17 1.37
CA SER A 19 6.03 30.46 1.91
C SER A 19 5.44 29.19 2.55
N MET A 20 4.66 29.34 3.64
CA MET A 20 3.93 28.24 4.31
C MET A 20 3.14 27.35 3.33
N THR A 21 2.61 27.94 2.25
CA THR A 21 1.88 27.19 1.21
C THR A 21 2.79 26.24 0.44
N ASN A 22 4.05 26.60 0.23
CA ASN A 22 5.02 25.78 -0.49
C ASN A 22 5.40 24.53 0.30
N THR A 23 5.70 24.68 1.59
CA THR A 23 6.01 23.59 2.52
C THR A 23 4.89 22.55 2.61
N ILE A 24 3.62 22.99 2.63
CA ILE A 24 2.47 22.07 2.65
C ILE A 24 2.38 21.24 1.37
N ILE A 25 2.68 21.85 0.21
CA ILE A 25 2.64 21.15 -1.07
C ILE A 25 3.78 20.13 -1.15
N THR A 26 4.99 20.50 -0.74
CA THR A 26 6.18 19.63 -0.81
C THR A 26 6.16 18.51 0.23
N ASP A 27 5.80 18.80 1.48
CA ASP A 27 5.95 17.85 2.60
C ASP A 27 4.74 16.92 2.76
N ILE A 28 3.56 17.34 2.30
CA ILE A 28 2.31 16.58 2.53
C ILE A 28 1.72 16.06 1.22
N ARG A 29 1.58 16.92 0.20
CA ARG A 29 0.88 16.54 -1.03
C ARG A 29 1.77 15.72 -1.95
N LEU A 30 3.00 16.17 -2.20
CA LEU A 30 3.93 15.51 -3.10
C LEU A 30 4.20 14.04 -2.72
N PRO A 31 4.57 13.70 -1.47
CA PRO A 31 4.78 12.29 -1.09
C PRO A 31 3.51 11.46 -1.23
N ARG A 32 2.33 12.02 -0.89
CA ARG A 32 1.05 11.30 -1.02
C ARG A 32 0.70 10.98 -2.47
N LEU A 33 1.00 11.89 -3.40
CA LEU A 33 0.81 11.64 -4.83
C LEU A 33 1.71 10.50 -5.32
N ILE A 34 2.98 10.51 -4.93
CA ILE A 34 3.94 9.45 -5.28
C ILE A 34 3.44 8.08 -4.79
N TYR A 35 3.02 7.97 -3.53
CA TYR A 35 2.46 6.73 -3.00
C TYR A 35 1.21 6.29 -3.76
N SER A 36 0.29 7.20 -4.10
CA SER A 36 -0.93 6.85 -4.85
C SER A 36 -0.67 6.30 -6.26
N VAL A 37 0.34 6.84 -6.95
CA VAL A 37 0.73 6.37 -8.28
C VAL A 37 1.40 5.00 -8.17
N LEU A 38 2.31 4.82 -7.21
CA LEU A 38 2.97 3.54 -6.95
C LEU A 38 1.97 2.44 -6.60
N THR A 39 1.03 2.71 -5.70
CA THR A 39 0.01 1.73 -5.31
C THR A 39 -0.95 1.43 -6.46
N GLY A 40 -1.33 2.43 -7.26
CA GLY A 40 -2.17 2.24 -8.44
C GLY A 40 -1.54 1.36 -9.52
N ILE A 41 -0.25 1.56 -9.80
CA ILE A 41 0.51 0.70 -10.74
C ILE A 41 0.58 -0.73 -10.20
N GLY A 42 0.90 -0.90 -8.91
CA GLY A 42 0.96 -2.20 -8.26
C GLY A 42 -0.36 -2.96 -8.34
N LEU A 43 -1.47 -2.31 -7.96
CA LEU A 43 -2.81 -2.93 -8.03
C LEU A 43 -3.19 -3.33 -9.46
N SER A 44 -2.88 -2.48 -10.44
CA SER A 44 -3.17 -2.75 -11.86
C SER A 44 -2.41 -3.98 -12.36
N LEU A 45 -1.12 -4.11 -12.01
CA LEU A 45 -0.31 -5.27 -12.36
C LEU A 45 -0.83 -6.55 -11.68
N VAL A 46 -1.17 -6.50 -10.39
CA VAL A 46 -1.72 -7.65 -9.67
C VAL A 46 -3.06 -8.09 -10.27
N GLY A 47 -3.94 -7.14 -10.60
CA GLY A 47 -5.21 -7.42 -11.28
C GLY A 47 -5.01 -8.10 -12.64
N LEU A 48 -4.10 -7.57 -13.48
CA LEU A 48 -3.77 -8.17 -14.78
C LEU A 48 -3.19 -9.59 -14.63
N LEU A 49 -2.29 -9.81 -13.68
CA LEU A 49 -1.72 -11.12 -13.41
C LEU A 49 -2.79 -12.12 -12.97
N MET A 50 -3.67 -11.72 -12.04
CA MET A 50 -4.75 -12.60 -11.56
C MET A 50 -5.74 -12.96 -12.68
N GLN A 51 -6.14 -11.98 -13.48
CA GLN A 51 -7.01 -12.20 -14.65
C GLN A 51 -6.34 -13.13 -15.69
N THR A 52 -5.03 -13.01 -15.89
CA THR A 52 -4.27 -13.85 -16.84
C THR A 52 -4.13 -15.28 -16.34
N VAL A 53 -3.79 -15.49 -15.06
CA VAL A 53 -3.61 -16.82 -14.45
C VAL A 53 -4.94 -17.57 -14.40
N THR A 54 -6.01 -16.91 -13.98
CA THR A 54 -7.34 -17.52 -13.88
C THR A 54 -8.06 -17.62 -15.22
N ARG A 55 -7.55 -16.93 -16.26
CA ARG A 55 -8.24 -16.71 -17.54
C ARG A 55 -9.68 -16.21 -17.34
N ASN A 56 -9.91 -15.47 -16.26
CA ASN A 56 -11.20 -14.97 -15.86
C ASN A 56 -11.12 -13.46 -15.61
N ALA A 57 -11.74 -12.68 -16.49
CA ALA A 57 -11.77 -11.22 -16.40
C ALA A 57 -12.53 -10.69 -15.17
N LEU A 58 -13.26 -11.55 -14.45
CA LEU A 58 -13.96 -11.23 -13.19
C LEU A 58 -13.13 -11.58 -11.94
N ALA A 59 -11.95 -12.19 -12.09
CA ALA A 59 -11.13 -12.58 -10.95
C ALA A 59 -10.43 -11.36 -10.35
N ASP A 60 -10.78 -11.06 -9.09
CA ASP A 60 -10.19 -9.98 -8.32
C ASP A 60 -9.20 -10.53 -7.27
N PRO A 61 -7.98 -9.98 -7.14
CA PRO A 61 -6.97 -10.47 -6.22
C PRO A 61 -7.34 -10.28 -4.74
N TYR A 62 -8.28 -9.39 -4.39
CA TYR A 62 -8.75 -9.25 -3.02
C TYR A 62 -9.54 -10.46 -2.53
N VAL A 63 -10.03 -11.31 -3.44
CA VAL A 63 -10.80 -12.52 -3.11
C VAL A 63 -9.93 -13.57 -2.39
N LEU A 64 -8.60 -13.50 -2.50
CA LEU A 64 -7.66 -14.38 -1.78
C LEU A 64 -7.48 -14.02 -0.29
N GLY A 65 -8.29 -13.12 0.27
CA GLY A 65 -8.23 -12.74 1.68
C GLY A 65 -7.07 -11.80 2.04
N VAL A 66 -6.40 -11.22 1.04
CA VAL A 66 -5.25 -10.33 1.26
C VAL A 66 -5.64 -9.07 2.05
N SER A 67 -6.78 -8.46 1.70
CA SER A 67 -7.25 -7.24 2.38
C SER A 67 -7.69 -7.51 3.82
N SER A 68 -8.43 -8.59 4.05
CA SER A 68 -8.91 -8.93 5.40
C SER A 68 -7.75 -9.35 6.31
N GLY A 69 -6.78 -10.10 5.78
CA GLY A 69 -5.53 -10.41 6.47
C GLY A 69 -4.72 -9.16 6.83
N ALA A 70 -4.60 -8.22 5.89
CA ALA A 70 -3.90 -6.95 6.13
C ALA A 70 -4.56 -6.11 7.24
N SER A 71 -5.89 -5.94 7.18
CA SER A 71 -6.63 -5.19 8.20
C SER A 71 -6.53 -5.84 9.58
N THR A 72 -6.63 -7.16 9.66
CA THR A 72 -6.49 -7.90 10.93
C THR A 72 -5.09 -7.73 11.52
N GLY A 73 -4.05 -7.83 10.70
CA GLY A 73 -2.67 -7.58 11.12
C GLY A 73 -2.44 -6.15 11.60
N ALA A 74 -2.97 -5.16 10.88
CA ALA A 74 -2.88 -3.75 11.27
C ALA A 74 -3.56 -3.48 12.63
N VAL A 75 -4.78 -4.00 12.83
CA VAL A 75 -5.53 -3.85 14.09
C VAL A 75 -4.81 -4.56 15.23
N PHE A 76 -4.24 -5.74 14.98
CA PHE A 76 -3.43 -6.46 15.96
C PHE A 76 -2.23 -5.64 16.43
N ALA A 77 -1.51 -4.95 15.52
CA ALA A 77 -0.41 -4.07 15.88
C ALA A 77 -0.85 -2.86 16.71
N ILE A 78 -2.02 -2.29 16.41
CA ILE A 78 -2.58 -1.14 17.13
C ILE A 78 -2.96 -1.55 18.56
N ILE A 79 -3.63 -2.69 18.74
CA ILE A 79 -4.11 -3.15 20.04
C ILE A 79 -2.97 -3.67 20.92
N MET A 80 -2.07 -4.48 20.35
CA MET A 80 -0.97 -5.11 21.11
C MET A 80 0.20 -4.14 21.36
N GLY A 81 0.15 -2.91 20.81
CA GLY A 81 1.23 -1.92 20.90
C GLY A 81 2.48 -2.24 20.06
N GLY A 82 2.46 -3.39 19.36
CA GLY A 82 3.57 -4.03 18.65
C GLY A 82 4.96 -3.87 19.28
N LEU A 83 6.01 -3.88 18.44
CA LEU A 83 7.39 -3.90 18.92
C LEU A 83 7.92 -2.47 19.11
N PRO A 84 8.51 -2.14 20.29
CA PRO A 84 9.01 -0.79 20.57
C PRO A 84 10.12 -0.33 19.62
N PHE A 85 10.84 -1.27 18.98
CA PHE A 85 11.86 -0.98 17.97
C PHE A 85 11.30 -0.53 16.61
N LEU A 86 10.02 -0.81 16.33
CA LEU A 86 9.41 -0.59 15.01
C LEU A 86 8.67 0.76 14.90
N GLY A 87 8.36 1.40 16.02
CA GLY A 87 7.78 2.76 16.07
C GLY A 87 6.65 2.97 15.05
N GLN A 88 6.83 3.93 14.14
CA GLN A 88 5.84 4.30 13.12
C GLN A 88 5.69 3.26 11.97
N TYR A 89 6.64 2.33 11.81
CA TYR A 89 6.59 1.25 10.80
C TYR A 89 5.90 -0.02 11.29
N ASN A 90 5.45 -0.03 12.55
CA ASN A 90 4.82 -1.18 13.17
C ASN A 90 3.51 -1.58 12.46
N THR A 91 2.62 -0.62 12.20
CA THR A 91 1.36 -0.86 11.49
C THR A 91 1.52 -1.44 10.08
N PRO A 92 2.35 -0.88 9.16
CA PRO A 92 2.48 -1.45 7.82
C PRO A 92 3.14 -2.83 7.80
N ILE A 93 4.08 -3.10 8.70
CA ILE A 93 4.77 -4.41 8.76
C ILE A 93 3.81 -5.51 9.24
N PHE A 94 3.05 -5.25 10.30
CA PHE A 94 2.05 -6.21 10.76
C PHE A 94 0.88 -6.38 9.79
N ALA A 95 0.49 -5.33 9.07
CA ALA A 95 -0.46 -5.45 7.97
C ALA A 95 0.07 -6.37 6.86
N ALA A 96 1.33 -6.20 6.44
CA ALA A 96 1.94 -7.06 5.44
C ALA A 96 2.05 -8.52 5.91
N LEU A 97 2.43 -8.75 7.18
CA LEU A 97 2.48 -10.09 7.78
C LEU A 97 1.09 -10.74 7.85
N GLY A 98 0.06 -9.99 8.26
CA GLY A 98 -1.31 -10.50 8.30
C GLY A 98 -1.85 -10.86 6.92
N ALA A 99 -1.52 -10.05 5.90
CA ALA A 99 -1.86 -10.34 4.51
C ALA A 99 -1.16 -11.61 4.01
N ALA A 100 0.15 -11.73 4.25
CA ALA A 100 0.93 -12.90 3.86
C ALA A 100 0.42 -14.18 4.53
N LEU A 101 0.12 -14.12 5.84
CA LEU A 101 -0.42 -15.24 6.60
C LEU A 101 -1.78 -15.70 6.04
N SER A 102 -2.68 -14.76 5.70
CA SER A 102 -3.96 -15.10 5.07
C SER A 102 -3.78 -15.81 3.73
N ILE A 103 -2.89 -15.32 2.87
CA ILE A 103 -2.60 -15.95 1.57
C ILE A 103 -2.07 -17.37 1.77
N ILE A 104 -1.11 -17.55 2.69
CA ILE A 104 -0.55 -18.87 3.02
C ILE A 104 -1.65 -19.82 3.50
N LEU A 105 -2.54 -19.35 4.37
CA LEU A 105 -3.65 -20.16 4.91
C LEU A 105 -4.60 -20.60 3.79
N VAL A 106 -4.99 -19.68 2.89
CA VAL A 106 -5.82 -20.00 1.72
C VAL A 106 -5.13 -21.01 0.80
N LEU A 107 -3.85 -20.83 0.51
CA LEU A 107 -3.09 -21.75 -0.33
C LEU A 107 -2.95 -23.15 0.30
N LEU A 108 -2.78 -23.23 1.63
CA LEU A 108 -2.77 -24.50 2.36
C LEU A 108 -4.14 -25.20 2.30
N CYS A 109 -5.23 -24.46 2.46
CA CYS A 109 -6.58 -25.01 2.34
C CYS A 109 -6.87 -25.55 0.94
N VAL A 110 -6.48 -24.81 -0.12
CA VAL A 110 -6.61 -25.25 -1.51
C VAL A 110 -5.71 -26.46 -1.80
N GLY A 111 -4.46 -26.45 -1.31
CA GLY A 111 -3.52 -27.56 -1.46
C GLY A 111 -4.01 -28.86 -0.86
N LYS A 112 -4.81 -28.80 0.21
CA LYS A 112 -5.43 -29.98 0.84
C LYS A 112 -6.66 -30.52 0.07
N SER A 113 -7.23 -29.74 -0.85
CA SER A 113 -8.40 -30.12 -1.65
C SER A 113 -8.05 -30.85 -2.95
N ASN A 114 -6.85 -31.45 -3.03
CA ASN A 114 -6.41 -32.30 -4.14
C ASN A 114 -5.93 -33.68 -3.63
N SER A 115 -6.63 -34.27 -2.68
CA SER A 115 -6.65 -35.73 -2.53
C SER A 115 -7.89 -36.27 -3.25
N PRO A 116 -7.77 -37.21 -4.21
CA PRO A 116 -8.92 -37.95 -4.72
C PRO A 116 -9.64 -38.71 -3.61
#